data_AF-A0A9D6E4E3-F1
#
_entry.id   AF-A0A9D6E4E3-F1
#
_cell.length_a   1.000
_cell.length_b   1.000
_cell.length_c   1.000
_cell.angle_alpha   90.00
_cell.angle_beta   90.00
_cell.angle_gamma   90.00
#
_symmetry.space_group_name_H-M   'P 1'
#
loop_
_entity.id
_entity.type
_entity.pdbx_description
1 polymer ?
#
loop_
_entity_poly.entity_id
_entity_poly.type
_entity_poly.pdbx_seq_one_letter_code
_entity_poly.pdbx_strand_id
1 'polypeptide(L)'
;MSAAPRSIDCREAVERLYEYLDQELTPEVRAEVEHHLRSCAGCFRHFEFERAFLRFLEARARGRGAGPEVKQRILRELFGPEEA
;
A
#
# COMPACT_ATOMS: atom_id res chain seq x y z
N MET A 1 25.41 1.64 -21.55
CA MET A 1 24.29 0.73 -21.85
C MET A 1 23.08 1.29 -21.12
N SER A 2 22.10 1.80 -21.86
CA SER A 2 20.89 2.43 -21.28
C SER A 2 19.86 1.34 -21.04
N ALA A 3 19.49 1.11 -19.77
CA ALA A 3 18.42 0.19 -19.42
C ALA A 3 17.09 0.90 -19.69
N ALA A 4 16.39 0.49 -20.75
CA ALA A 4 14.98 0.84 -20.90
C ALA A 4 14.20 0.29 -19.69
N PRO A 5 13.18 1.00 -19.17
CA PRO A 5 12.40 0.54 -18.03
C PRO A 5 11.79 -0.82 -18.38
N ARG A 6 12.02 -1.83 -17.55
CA ARG A 6 11.42 -3.16 -17.77
C ARG A 6 9.94 -3.04 -17.42
N SER A 7 9.08 -3.21 -18.41
CA SER A 7 7.65 -3.39 -18.16
C SER A 7 7.43 -4.76 -17.51
N ILE A 8 6.92 -4.78 -16.27
CA ILE A 8 6.60 -6.03 -15.58
C ILE A 8 5.40 -6.74 -16.22
N ASP A 9 5.38 -8.06 -16.15
CA ASP A 9 4.28 -8.88 -16.68
C ASP A 9 3.12 -9.05 -15.68
N CYS A 10 2.03 -9.71 -16.10
CA CYS A 10 0.86 -9.92 -15.24
C CYS A 10 1.19 -10.74 -13.99
N ARG A 11 2.12 -11.69 -14.09
CA ARG A 11 2.50 -12.57 -12.97
C ARG A 11 3.27 -11.76 -11.94
N GLU A 12 4.28 -11.01 -12.39
CA GLU A 12 5.06 -10.11 -11.53
C GLU A 12 4.17 -9.06 -10.87
N ALA A 13 3.22 -8.47 -11.61
CA ALA A 13 2.27 -7.51 -11.06
C ALA A 13 1.37 -8.11 -9.96
N VAL A 14 0.97 -9.38 -10.10
CA VAL A 14 0.18 -10.10 -9.07
C VAL A 14 1.04 -10.46 -7.87
N GLU A 15 2.28 -10.93 -8.08
CA GLU A 15 3.23 -11.27 -7.01
C GLU A 15 3.54 -10.03 -6.14
N ARG A 16 3.63 -8.84 -6.74
CA ARG A 16 3.89 -7.57 -6.03
C ARG A 16 2.65 -6.82 -5.55
N LEU A 17 1.46 -7.39 -5.73
CA LEU A 17 0.21 -6.66 -5.51
C LEU A 17 0.00 -6.25 -4.05
N TYR A 18 0.34 -7.15 -3.11
CA TYR A 18 0.22 -6.87 -1.68
C TYR A 18 1.27 -5.86 -1.21
N GLU A 19 2.54 -6.00 -1.62
CA GLU A 19 3.59 -4.99 -1.36
C GLU A 19 3.17 -3.60 -1.89
N TYR A 20 2.49 -3.55 -3.04
CA TYR A 20 1.94 -2.31 -3.59
C TYR A 20 0.80 -1.74 -2.73
N LEU A 21 -0.14 -2.59 -2.28
CA LEU A 21 -1.26 -2.21 -1.40
C LEU A 21 -0.78 -1.71 -0.03
N ASP A 22 0.24 -2.34 0.53
CA ASP A 22 0.85 -2.02 1.83
C ASP A 22 1.85 -0.86 1.75
N GLN A 23 2.12 -0.37 0.54
CA GLN A 23 3.05 0.72 0.24
C GLN A 23 4.53 0.42 0.52
N GLU A 24 4.92 -0.85 0.47
CA GLU A 24 6.27 -1.33 0.81
C GLU A 24 7.21 -1.39 -0.40
N LEU A 25 6.70 -1.17 -1.61
CA LEU A 25 7.53 -1.12 -2.83
C LEU A 25 8.43 0.11 -2.89
N THR A 26 9.62 -0.07 -3.48
CA THR A 26 10.47 1.06 -3.86
C THR A 26 9.77 1.93 -4.91
N PRO A 27 10.11 3.22 -5.03
CA PRO A 27 9.49 4.13 -6.00
C PRO A 27 9.54 3.61 -7.44
N GLU A 28 10.63 2.94 -7.81
CA GLU A 28 10.85 2.39 -9.15
C GLU A 28 9.88 1.25 -9.45
N VAL A 29 9.81 0.26 -8.55
CA VAL A 29 8.94 -0.93 -8.73
C VAL A 29 7.46 -0.53 -8.64
N ARG A 30 7.13 0.44 -7.77
CA ARG A 30 5.79 1.03 -7.71
C ARG A 30 5.36 1.60 -9.05
N ALA A 31 6.23 2.37 -9.72
CA ALA A 31 5.92 2.97 -11.01
C ALA A 31 5.68 1.91 -12.10
N GLU A 32 6.43 0.81 -12.08
CA GLU A 32 6.25 -0.32 -13.00
C GLU A 32 4.89 -1.02 -12.78
N VAL A 33 4.52 -1.28 -11.52
CA VAL A 33 3.21 -1.85 -11.15
C VAL A 33 2.08 -0.92 -11.56
N GLU A 34 2.18 0.38 -11.27
CA GLU A 34 1.17 1.37 -11.68
C GLU A 34 1.01 1.44 -13.20
N HIS A 35 2.11 1.39 -13.94
CA HIS A 35 2.06 1.36 -15.40
C HIS A 35 1.32 0.12 -15.91
N HIS A 36 1.61 -1.05 -15.32
CA HIS A 36 0.92 -2.30 -15.67
C HIS A 36 -0.58 -2.26 -15.33
N LEU A 37 -0.95 -1.78 -14.13
CA LEU A 37 -2.36 -1.66 -13.73
C LEU A 37 -3.16 -0.70 -14.62
N ARG A 38 -2.51 0.32 -15.21
CA ARG A 38 -3.16 1.23 -16.17
C ARG A 38 -3.38 0.59 -17.55
N SER A 39 -2.54 -0.35 -17.95
CA SER A 39 -2.60 -0.97 -19.29
C SER A 39 -3.31 -2.33 -19.30
N CYS A 40 -3.39 -3.02 -18.17
CA CYS A 40 -3.98 -4.36 -18.05
C CYS A 40 -5.29 -4.34 -17.23
N ALA A 41 -6.43 -4.42 -17.92
CA ALA A 41 -7.75 -4.48 -17.28
C ALA A 41 -7.93 -5.72 -16.38
N GLY A 42 -7.24 -6.83 -16.65
CA GLY A 42 -7.27 -8.03 -15.82
C GLY A 42 -6.66 -7.79 -14.44
N CYS A 43 -5.42 -7.29 -14.42
CA CYS A 43 -4.71 -6.95 -13.18
C CYS A 43 -5.38 -5.80 -12.44
N PHE A 44 -5.93 -4.80 -13.15
CA PHE A 44 -6.70 -3.72 -12.53
C PHE A 44 -7.93 -4.24 -11.77
N ARG A 45 -8.70 -5.16 -12.35
CA ARG A 45 -9.86 -5.76 -11.67
C ARG A 45 -9.44 -6.58 -10.46
N HIS A 46 -8.32 -7.31 -10.55
CA HIS A 46 -7.79 -8.06 -9.42
C HIS A 46 -7.36 -7.12 -8.28
N PHE A 47 -6.64 -6.04 -8.60
CA PHE A 47 -6.29 -4.99 -7.64
C PHE A 47 -7.51 -4.39 -6.95
N GLU A 48 -8.53 -3.99 -7.71
CA GLU A 48 -9.74 -3.39 -7.13
C GLU A 48 -10.51 -4.37 -6.23
N PHE A 49 -10.51 -5.67 -6.58
CA PHE A 49 -11.06 -6.72 -5.73
C PHE A 49 -10.28 -6.84 -4.41
N GLU A 50 -8.95 -6.99 -4.47
CA GLU A 50 -8.12 -7.13 -3.26
C GLU A 50 -8.24 -5.91 -2.35
N ARG A 51 -8.24 -4.71 -2.94
CA ARG A 51 -8.44 -3.45 -2.23
C ARG A 51 -9.82 -3.40 -1.55
N ALA A 52 -10.88 -3.86 -2.21
CA ALA A 52 -12.22 -3.93 -1.63
C ALA A 52 -12.29 -4.97 -0.50
N PHE A 53 -11.63 -6.11 -0.67
CA PHE A 53 -11.53 -7.16 0.34
C PHE A 53 -10.82 -6.69 1.60
N LEU A 54 -9.66 -6.03 1.48
CA LEU A 54 -8.94 -5.45 2.62
C LEU A 54 -9.77 -4.41 3.36
N ARG A 55 -10.48 -3.52 2.64
CA ARG A 55 -11.41 -2.56 3.27
C ARG A 55 -12.54 -3.25 4.04
N PHE A 56 -13.08 -4.34 3.49
CA PHE A 56 -14.10 -5.13 4.17
C PHE A 56 -13.55 -5.75 5.47
N LEU A 57 -12.35 -6.32 5.42
CA LEU A 57 -11.68 -6.86 6.60
C LEU A 57 -11.44 -5.78 7.65
N GLU A 58 -10.91 -4.62 7.25
CA GLU A 58 -10.69 -3.48 8.15
C GLU A 58 -11.99 -3.05 8.84
N ALA A 59 -13.09 -2.93 8.09
CA ALA A 59 -14.38 -2.55 8.65
C ALA A 59 -14.91 -3.54 9.70
N ARG A 60 -14.62 -4.84 9.54
CA ARG A 60 -15.02 -5.91 10.48
C ARG A 60 -14.05 -6.07 11.64
N ALA A 61 -12.76 -5.79 11.44
CA ALA A 61 -11.70 -5.92 12.43
C ALA A 61 -11.66 -4.76 13.45
N ARG A 62 -12.43 -3.68 13.25
CA ARG A 62 -12.51 -2.47 14.12
C ARG A 62 -13.04 -2.71 15.55
N GLY A 63 -12.96 -3.92 16.09
CA GLY A 63 -13.45 -4.28 17.42
C GLY A 63 -12.56 -3.85 18.60
N ARG A 64 -11.27 -3.53 18.38
CA ARG A 64 -10.35 -3.09 19.45
C ARG A 64 -9.33 -2.09 18.91
N GLY A 65 -9.74 -0.82 18.82
CA GLY A 65 -8.78 0.27 18.60
C GLY A 65 -7.74 0.33 19.73
N ALA A 66 -6.61 0.97 19.47
CA ALA A 66 -5.63 1.25 20.52
C ALA A 66 -6.28 2.05 21.65
N GLY A 67 -5.98 1.70 22.91
CA GLY A 67 -6.48 2.42 24.08
C GLY A 67 -6.07 3.91 24.06
N PRO A 68 -6.79 4.79 24.78
CA PRO A 68 -6.56 6.22 24.75
C PRO A 68 -5.13 6.63 25.12
N GLU A 69 -4.48 5.87 26.00
CA GLU A 69 -3.09 6.09 26.43
C GLU A 69 -2.08 6.00 25.28
N VAL A 70 -2.23 4.99 24.41
CA VAL A 70 -1.36 4.81 23.24
C VAL A 70 -1.53 5.97 22.27
N LYS A 71 -2.78 6.39 22.03
CA LYS A 71 -3.08 7.54 21.18
C LYS A 71 -2.49 8.83 21.74
N GLN A 72 -2.63 9.07 23.04
CA GLN A 72 -2.07 10.24 23.72
C GLN A 72 -0.54 10.27 23.66
N ARG A 73 0.12 9.11 23.83
CA ARG A 73 1.58 9.00 23.70
C ARG A 73 2.03 9.34 22.28
N ILE A 74 1.41 8.75 21.26
CA ILE A 74 1.74 9.04 19.84
C ILE A 74 1.59 10.54 19.54
N LEU A 75 0.47 11.16 19.96
CA LEU A 75 0.25 12.59 19.71
C LEU A 75 1.29 13.48 20.40
N ARG A 76 1.73 13.13 21.61
CA ARG A 76 2.76 13.87 22.33
C ARG A 76 4.13 13.78 21.66
N GLU A 77 4.52 12.60 21.17
CA GLU A 77 5.81 12.42 20.49
C GLU A 77 5.84 13.14 19.13
N LEU A 78 4.72 13.13 18.39
CA LEU A 78 4.66 13.74 17.06
C LEU A 78 4.43 15.26 17.08
N PHE A 79 3.75 15.78 18.10
CA PHE A 79 3.28 17.17 18.14
C PHE A 79 3.54 17.88 19.47
N GLY A 80 4.28 17.26 20.39
CA GLY A 80 4.72 17.91 21.62
C GLY A 80 5.66 19.07 21.31
N PRO A 81 5.72 20.09 22.17
CA PRO A 81 6.70 21.15 22.02
C PRO A 81 8.10 20.53 22.00
N GLU A 82 8.92 20.85 21.00
CA GLU A 82 10.35 20.58 21.05
C GLU A 82 10.89 21.33 22.29
N GLU A 83 11.16 20.59 23.37
CA GLU A 83 11.88 21.14 24.52
C GLU A 83 13.28 21.51 24.02
N ALA A 84 13.52 22.82 23.94
CA ALA A 84 14.76 23.46 23.51
C ALA A 84 15.92 23.23 24.50
#